data_AF-A0A7C6W1H4-F1
#
_entry.id   AF-A0A7C6W1H4-F1
#
_cell.length_a   1.000
_cell.length_b   1.000
_cell.length_c   1.000
_cell.angle_alpha   90.00
_cell.angle_beta   90.00
_cell.angle_gamma   90.00
#
_symmetry.space_group_name_H-M   'P 1'
#
loop_
_entity.id
_entity.type
_entity.pdbx_description
1 polymer ?
#
loop_
_entity_poly.entity_id
_entity_poly.type
_entity_poly.pdbx_seq_one_letter_code
_entity_poly.pdbx_strand_id
1 'polypeptide(L)'
;MRTTIDIDDDLLAAAREIAQRERVSAGQVVSRLLRAALAGAVTPSQPSPTSPTATGGFRPFASRGVPVTNADIDRLRDAEGV
;
A
#
# COMPACT_ATOMS: atom_id res chain seq x y z
N MET A 1 5.49 11.47 -20.52
CA MET A 1 6.96 11.65 -20.65
C MET A 1 7.64 10.39 -20.12
N ARG A 2 8.79 9.99 -20.67
CA ARG A 2 9.58 8.85 -20.17
C ARG A 2 10.72 9.41 -19.32
N THR A 3 10.62 9.21 -18.01
CA THR A 3 11.61 9.67 -17.04
C THR A 3 12.12 8.45 -16.29
N THR A 4 13.41 8.41 -15.96
CA THR A 4 13.99 7.40 -15.08
C THR A 4 14.04 8.00 -13.69
N ILE A 5 13.46 7.29 -12.73
CA ILE A 5 13.48 7.65 -11.30
C ILE A 5 14.04 6.45 -10.53
N ASP A 6 14.78 6.74 -9.47
CA ASP A 6 15.20 5.73 -8.50
C ASP A 6 14.06 5.49 -7.50
N ILE A 7 13.72 4.23 -7.26
CA ILE A 7 12.64 3.82 -6.35
C ILE A 7 13.04 2.55 -5.61
N ASP A 8 12.57 2.43 -4.37
CA ASP A 8 12.81 1.24 -3.55
C ASP A 8 12.15 -0.02 -4.15
N ASP A 9 12.78 -1.17 -3.93
CA ASP A 9 12.35 -2.46 -4.48
C ASP A 9 10.96 -2.90 -3.97
N ASP A 10 10.62 -2.56 -2.71
CA ASP A 10 9.33 -2.85 -2.10
C ASP A 10 8.20 -2.02 -2.73
N LEU A 11 8.47 -0.75 -3.04
CA LEU A 11 7.53 0.13 -3.76
C LEU A 11 7.32 -0.34 -5.19
N LEU A 12 8.38 -0.79 -5.87
CA LEU A 12 8.26 -1.36 -7.22
C LEU A 12 7.44 -2.65 -7.20
N ALA A 13 7.64 -3.52 -6.21
CA ALA A 13 6.86 -4.74 -6.03
C ALA A 13 5.37 -4.43 -5.80
N ALA A 14 5.07 -3.49 -4.89
CA ALA A 14 3.70 -3.06 -4.62
C ALA A 14 3.02 -2.46 -5.87
N ALA A 15 3.74 -1.63 -6.63
CA ALA A 15 3.23 -1.05 -7.87
C ALA A 15 2.92 -2.13 -8.93
N ARG A 16 3.75 -3.18 -9.03
CA ARG A 16 3.52 -4.32 -9.94
C ARG A 16 2.31 -5.15 -9.54
N GLU A 17 2.10 -5.38 -8.25
CA GLU A 17 0.93 -6.11 -7.74
C GLU A 17 -0.38 -5.38 -8.09
N ILE A 18 -0.41 -4.06 -7.87
CA ILE A 18 -1.56 -3.22 -8.23
C ILE A 18 -1.77 -3.23 -9.76
N ALA A 19 -0.69 -3.09 -10.53
CA ALA A 19 -0.74 -3.10 -11.99
C ALA A 19 -1.31 -4.41 -12.54
N GLN A 20 -0.91 -5.55 -11.96
CA GLN A 20 -1.40 -6.86 -12.36
C GLN A 20 -2.89 -7.03 -12.06
N ARG A 21 -3.36 -6.57 -10.89
CA ARG A 21 -4.78 -6.60 -10.51
C ARG A 21 -5.65 -5.76 -11.43
N GLU A 22 -5.16 -4.57 -11.79
CA GLU A 22 -5.90 -3.61 -12.62
C GLU A 22 -5.69 -3.83 -14.13
N ARG A 23 -4.82 -4.78 -14.53
CA ARG A 23 -4.40 -5.04 -15.93
C ARG A 23 -3.88 -3.78 -16.65
N VAL A 24 -3.08 -3.00 -15.94
CA VAL A 24 -2.40 -1.80 -16.47
C VAL A 24 -0.89 -1.95 -16.32
N SER A 25 -0.12 -1.02 -16.87
CA SER A 25 1.34 -1.02 -16.68
C SER A 25 1.73 -0.46 -15.31
N ALA A 26 2.84 -0.95 -14.73
CA ALA A 26 3.40 -0.41 -13.49
C ALA A 26 3.67 1.10 -13.57
N GLY A 27 4.17 1.59 -14.71
CA GLY A 27 4.39 3.02 -14.93
C GLY A 27 3.10 3.86 -14.90
N GLN A 28 1.96 3.32 -15.35
CA GLN A 28 0.65 3.98 -15.24
C GLN A 28 0.18 4.06 -13.78
N VAL A 29 0.37 2.99 -13.00
CA VAL A 29 0.05 2.98 -11.56
C VAL A 29 0.89 4.02 -10.83
N VAL A 30 2.21 4.00 -11.03
CA VAL A 30 3.14 4.96 -10.40
C VAL A 30 2.79 6.40 -10.80
N SER A 31 2.53 6.67 -12.08
CA SER A 31 2.14 8.01 -12.53
C SER A 31 0.82 8.48 -11.91
N ARG A 32 -0.17 7.60 -11.78
CA ARG A 32 -1.46 7.91 -11.14
C ARG A 32 -1.28 8.23 -9.65
N LEU A 33 -0.50 7.41 -8.94
CA LEU A 33 -0.22 7.61 -7.51
C LEU A 33 0.56 8.92 -7.26
N LEU A 34 1.60 9.19 -8.05
CA LEU A 34 2.34 10.45 -7.97
C LEU A 34 1.44 11.66 -8.24
N ARG A 35 0.54 11.57 -9.23
CA ARG A 35 -0.42 12.65 -9.52
C ARG A 35 -1.37 12.87 -8.35
N ALA A 36 -1.90 11.79 -7.75
CA ALA A 36 -2.77 11.90 -6.58
C ALA A 36 -2.02 12.52 -5.39
N ALA A 37 -0.76 12.16 -5.16
CA ALA A 37 0.06 12.71 -4.09
C ALA A 37 0.31 14.21 -4.28
N LEU A 38 0.70 14.62 -5.49
CA LEU A 38 0.94 16.02 -5.83
C LEU A 38 -0.34 16.87 -5.85
N ALA A 39 -1.49 16.27 -6.18
CA ALA A 39 -2.78 16.94 -6.14
C ALA A 39 -3.35 17.10 -4.71
N GLY A 40 -2.63 16.65 -3.67
CA GLY A 40 -3.14 16.63 -2.30
C GLY A 40 -4.28 15.62 -2.06
N ALA A 41 -4.55 14.77 -3.04
CA ALA A 41 -5.54 13.69 -2.95
C ALA A 41 -5.00 12.48 -2.18
N VAL A 42 -3.69 12.39 -1.99
CA VAL A 42 -3.07 11.63 -0.89
C VAL A 42 -2.88 12.56 0.30
N THR A 43 -3.95 13.26 0.69
CA THR A 43 -4.24 13.21 2.11
C THR A 43 -4.59 11.74 2.33
N PRO A 44 -3.82 10.93 3.09
CA PRO A 44 -4.56 10.00 3.92
C PRO A 44 -5.60 10.91 4.57
N SER A 45 -6.89 10.57 4.53
CA SER A 45 -7.67 10.94 5.70
C SER A 45 -6.76 10.52 6.84
N GLN A 46 -6.12 11.48 7.51
CA GLN A 46 -5.65 11.21 8.84
C GLN A 46 -6.93 10.66 9.45
N PRO A 47 -7.00 9.37 9.86
CA PRO A 47 -7.67 9.21 11.11
C PRO A 47 -6.83 10.14 11.99
N SER A 48 -7.42 11.25 12.38
CA SER A 48 -7.12 11.86 13.65
C SER A 48 -6.77 10.71 14.61
N PRO A 49 -5.89 10.88 15.59
CA PRO A 49 -5.70 9.87 16.64
C PRO A 49 -6.96 9.71 17.53
N THR A 50 -8.16 9.88 16.97
CA THR A 50 -9.39 9.27 17.43
C THR A 50 -9.18 7.76 17.38
N SER A 51 -8.83 7.23 18.55
CA SER A 51 -9.05 5.87 19.03
C SER A 51 -9.74 4.96 18.00
N PRO A 52 -9.15 3.80 17.65
CA PRO A 52 -9.72 2.94 16.63
C PRO A 52 -11.15 2.57 17.03
N THR A 53 -12.12 3.03 16.23
CA THR A 53 -13.53 2.69 16.40
C THR A 53 -13.65 1.18 16.46
N ALA A 54 -14.21 0.68 17.56
CA ALA A 54 -14.40 -0.74 17.74
C ALA A 54 -15.24 -1.27 16.58
N THR A 55 -14.63 -2.10 15.74
CA THR A 55 -15.28 -2.67 14.56
C THR A 55 -15.63 -4.10 14.90
N GLY A 56 -16.92 -4.44 14.88
CA GLY A 56 -17.39 -5.80 15.20
C GLY A 56 -17.05 -6.29 16.62
N GLY A 57 -16.93 -5.39 17.60
CA GLY A 57 -16.59 -5.74 18.98
C GLY A 57 -15.10 -5.88 19.27
N PHE A 58 -14.23 -5.69 18.26
CA PHE A 58 -12.78 -5.69 18.43
C PHE A 58 -12.23 -4.27 18.43
N ARG A 59 -11.21 -4.01 19.26
CA ARG A 59 -10.44 -2.77 19.24
C ARG A 59 -9.14 -3.00 18.45
N PRO A 60 -9.02 -2.46 17.23
CA PRO A 60 -7.78 -2.55 16.46
C PRO A 60 -6.58 -2.02 17.23
N PHE A 61 -5.40 -2.56 16.94
CA PHE A 61 -4.15 -1.98 17.41
C PHE A 61 -3.89 -0.64 16.70
N ALA A 62 -3.14 0.26 17.34
CA ALA A 62 -2.67 1.47 16.68
C ALA A 62 -1.82 1.12 15.45
N SER A 63 -1.95 1.90 14.38
CA SER A 63 -1.16 1.70 13.17
C SER A 63 0.33 1.82 13.48
N ARG A 64 1.12 0.83 13.06
CA ARG A 64 2.58 0.80 13.26
C ARG A 64 3.36 1.48 12.13
N GLY A 65 2.67 2.02 11.12
CA GLY A 65 3.28 2.75 10.00
C GLY A 65 4.07 1.90 8.99
N VAL A 66 4.08 0.57 9.14
CA VAL A 66 4.73 -0.35 8.20
C VAL A 66 3.67 -0.92 7.25
N PRO A 67 3.79 -0.73 5.92
CA PRO A 67 2.89 -1.37 4.97
C PRO A 67 3.14 -2.87 4.95
N VAL A 68 2.08 -3.68 4.96
CA VAL A 68 2.15 -5.15 4.86
C VAL A 68 1.70 -5.55 3.45
N THR A 69 2.54 -6.31 2.75
CA THR A 69 2.25 -6.78 1.38
C THR A 69 1.66 -8.20 1.38
N ASN A 70 1.06 -8.65 0.27
CA ASN A 70 0.61 -10.04 0.18
C ASN A 70 1.79 -11.04 0.19
N ALA A 71 2.95 -10.64 -0.33
CA ALA A 71 4.16 -11.48 -0.25
C ALA A 71 4.59 -11.72 1.21
N ASP A 72 4.44 -10.73 2.09
CA ASP A 72 4.70 -10.89 3.53
C ASP A 72 3.69 -11.85 4.17
N ILE A 73 2.43 -11.80 3.75
CA ILE A 73 1.36 -12.69 4.23
C ILE A 73 1.62 -14.13 3.77
N ASP A 74 1.95 -14.33 2.49
CA ASP A 74 2.18 -15.66 1.94
C ASP A 74 3.44 -16.30 2.55
N ARG A 75 4.52 -15.53 2.71
CA ARG A 75 5.71 -15.99 3.46
C ARG A 75 5.35 -16.43 4.89
N LEU A 76 4.48 -15.68 5.57
CA LEU A 76 4.04 -16.03 6.92
C LEU A 76 3.22 -17.32 6.93
N ARG A 77 2.32 -17.52 5.96
CA ARG A 77 1.53 -18.76 5.84
C ARG A 77 2.41 -19.97 5.58
N ASP A 78 3.36 -19.84 4.66
CA ASP A 78 4.32 -20.90 4.34
C ASP A 78 5.16 -21.29 5.56
N ALA A 79 5.59 -20.32 6.36
CA ALA A 79 6.37 -20.55 7.58
C ALA A 79 5.55 -21.25 8.68
N GLU A 80 4.27 -20.90 8.82
CA GLU A 80 3.37 -21.45 9.84
C GLU A 80 2.66 -22.74 9.38
N GLY A 81 2.80 -23.14 8.11
CA GLY A 81 2.25 -24.37 7.55
C GLY A 81 0.72 -24.38 7.43
N VAL A 82 0.10 -23.22 7.19
CA VAL A 82 -1.36 -23.02 7.11
C VAL A 82 -1.85 -22.77 5.69
#